data_AF-A0A2E9REM0-F1
#
_entry.id   AF-A0A2E9REM0-F1
#
_cell.length_a   1.000
_cell.length_b   1.000
_cell.length_c   1.000
_cell.angle_alpha   90.00
_cell.angle_beta   90.00
_cell.angle_gamma   90.00
#
_symmetry.space_group_name_H-M   'P 1'
#
loop_
_entity.id
_entity.type
_entity.pdbx_description
1 polymer ?
#
loop_
_entity_poly.entity_id
_entity_poly.type
_entity_poly.pdbx_seq_one_letter_code
_entity_poly.pdbx_strand_id
1 'polypeptide(L)' 'LVGLDVRLAVGDYLCRELGEEQFRPPALLRQMVAEGKLGRKSGEGFYIWTD' A
#
# COMPACT_ATOMS: atom_id res chain seq x y z
N LEU A 1 5.70 12.03 -2.10
CA LEU A 1 5.60 10.55 -2.22
C LEU A 1 4.19 10.15 -1.80
N VAL A 2 3.46 9.39 -2.62
CA VAL A 2 2.16 8.81 -2.23
C VAL A 2 2.41 7.73 -1.16
N GLY A 3 1.56 7.59 -0.15
CA GLY A 3 1.69 6.59 0.92
C GLY A 3 1.25 5.18 0.49
N LEU A 4 1.59 4.16 1.29
CA LEU A 4 1.17 2.77 1.00
C LEU A 4 -0.35 2.55 1.19
N ASP A 5 -0.97 3.30 2.09
CA ASP A 5 -2.42 3.33 2.32
C ASP A 5 -3.19 3.71 1.06
N VAL A 6 -2.75 4.76 0.38
CA VAL A 6 -3.40 5.22 -0.86
C VAL A 6 -3.26 4.17 -1.96
N ARG A 7 -2.08 3.55 -2.08
CA ARG A 7 -1.86 2.48 -3.07
C ARG A 7 -2.74 1.26 -2.81
N LEU A 8 -2.89 0.88 -1.53
CA LEU A 8 -3.76 -0.21 -1.14
C LEU A 8 -5.21 0.09 -1.53
N ALA A 9 -5.71 1.30 -1.23
CA ALA A 9 -7.07 1.70 -1.58
C ALA A 9 -7.33 1.70 -3.09
N VAL A 10 -6.37 2.19 -3.89
CA VAL A 10 -6.49 2.17 -5.36
C VAL A 10 -6.50 0.75 -5.91
N GLY A 11 -5.61 -0.13 -5.44
CA GLY A 11 -5.60 -1.52 -5.89
C GLY A 11 -6.87 -2.28 -5.50
N ASP A 12 -7.40 -2.06 -4.29
CA ASP A 12 -8.68 -2.63 -3.87
C ASP A 12 -9.84 -2.16 -4.73
N TYR A 13 -9.87 -0.86 -5.05
CA TYR A 13 -10.86 -0.30 -5.96
C TYR A 13 -10.76 -0.92 -7.36
N LEU A 14 -9.56 -0.95 -7.96
CA LEU A 14 -9.36 -1.51 -9.30
C LEU A 14 -9.68 -3.01 -9.35
N CYS A 15 -9.27 -3.78 -8.35
CA CYS A 15 -9.58 -5.21 -8.26
C CYS A 15 -11.09 -5.44 -8.16
N ARG A 16 -11.83 -4.58 -7.45
CA ARG A 16 -13.29 -4.67 -7.33
C ARG A 16 -14.00 -4.28 -8.62
N GLU A 17 -13.61 -3.18 -9.24
CA GLU A 17 -14.32 -2.64 -10.42
C GLU A 17 -14.00 -3.40 -11.71
N LEU A 18 -12.75 -3.85 -11.88
CA LEU A 18 -12.30 -4.51 -13.11
C LEU A 18 -12.33 -6.03 -13.01
N GLY A 19 -12.40 -6.58 -11.79
CA GLY A 19 -12.42 -8.03 -11.57
C GLY A 19 -11.11 -8.74 -11.92
N GLU A 20 -10.04 -8.00 -12.23
CA GLU A 20 -8.78 -8.58 -12.67
C GLU A 20 -7.82 -8.83 -11.50
N GLU A 21 -7.29 -10.05 -11.42
CA GLU A 21 -6.36 -10.50 -10.38
C GLU A 21 -5.07 -9.67 -10.35
N GLN A 22 -4.66 -9.09 -11.48
CA GLN A 22 -3.48 -8.23 -11.59
C GLN A 22 -3.55 -6.95 -10.76
N PHE A 23 -4.76 -6.51 -10.39
CA PHE A 23 -4.94 -5.34 -9.51
C PHE A 23 -5.03 -5.72 -8.04
N ARG A 24 -5.10 -7.01 -7.70
CA ARG A 24 -5.20 -7.47 -6.31
C ARG A 24 -3.96 -6.98 -5.54
N PRO A 25 -4.16 -6.17 -4.48
CA PRO A 25 -3.05 -5.75 -3.65
C PRO A 25 -2.34 -6.95 -3.02
N PRO A 26 -0.99 -7.02 -3.07
CA PRO A 26 -0.24 -8.09 -2.42
C PRO A 26 -0.50 -8.14 -0.92
N ALA A 27 -0.49 -9.33 -0.33
CA ALA A 27 -0.70 -9.51 1.12
C ALA A 27 0.29 -8.70 1.96
N LEU A 28 1.55 -8.61 1.52
CA LEU A 28 2.58 -7.79 2.16
C LEU A 28 2.17 -6.31 2.25
N LEU A 29 1.57 -5.75 1.20
CA LEU A 29 1.13 -4.35 1.19
C LEU A 29 0.04 -4.11 2.24
N ARG A 30 -0.90 -5.05 2.40
CA ARG A 30 -1.94 -4.98 3.45
C ARG A 30 -1.34 -5.02 4.84
N GLN A 31 -0.40 -5.94 5.08
CA GLN A 31 0.27 -6.07 6.37
C GLN A 31 1.02 -4.78 6.73
N MET A 32 1.78 -4.20 5.79
CA MET A 32 2.52 -2.97 6.03
C MET A 32 1.61 -1.78 6.36
N VAL A 33 0.46 -1.67 5.68
CA VAL A 33 -0.54 -0.64 6.01
C VAL A 33 -1.15 -0.88 7.40
N ALA A 34 -1.45 -2.13 7.75
CA ALA A 34 -1.97 -2.48 9.09
C ALA A 34 -0.96 -2.20 10.22
N GLU A 35 0.34 -2.33 9.93
CA GLU A 35 1.45 -1.99 10.83
C GLU A 35 1.74 -0.47 10.89
N GLY A 36 1.05 0.36 10.10
CA GLY A 36 1.30 1.81 10.04
C GLY A 36 2.56 2.21 9.27
N LYS A 37 3.16 1.29 8.52
CA LYS A 37 4.36 1.52 7.68
C LYS A 37 3.98 2.12 6.33
N LEU A 38 3.57 3.38 6.34
CA LEU A 38 2.99 4.11 5.21
C LEU A 38 4.02 4.76 4.26
N GLY A 39 5.31 4.56 4.50
CA GLY A 39 6.41 5.16 3.75
C GLY A 39 6.96 6.41 4.43
N ARG A 40 7.37 7.40 3.64
CA ARG A 40 8.06 8.59 4.16
C ARG A 40 7.32 9.30 5.29
N LYS A 41 5.97 9.37 5.24
CA LYS A 41 5.16 10.05 6.26
C LYS A 41 5.15 9.35 7.63
N SER A 42 5.56 8.09 7.70
CA SER A 42 5.65 7.29 8.93
C SER A 42 7.08 6.88 9.26
N GLY A 43 8.10 7.41 8.55
CA GLY A 43 9.50 7.03 8.72
C GLY A 43 9.86 5.63 8.19
N GLU A 44 8.88 4.82 7.81
CA GLU A 44 9.10 3.44 7.33
C GLU A 44 7.99 3.01 6.35
N GLY A 45 8.40 2.33 5.28
CA GLY A 45 7.55 1.60 4.34
C GLY A 45 8.36 0.45 3.77
N PHE A 46 8.47 0.34 2.43
CA PHE A 46 9.41 -0.60 1.82
C PHE A 46 10.88 -0.25 2.10
N TYR A 47 11.12 0.98 2.52
CA TYR A 47 12.42 1.50 2.94
C TYR A 47 12.25 2.22 4.27
N ILE A 48 13.31 2.24 5.07
CA ILE A 48 13.42 3.12 6.23
C ILE A 48 13.81 4.52 5.72
N TRP A 49 13.03 5.52 6.13
CA TRP A 49 13.25 6.92 5.80
C TRP A 49 13.87 7.59 7.02
N THR A 50 15.20 7.64 7.02
CA THR A 50 15.96 8.55 7.88
C THR A 50 16.02 9.87 7.14
N ASP A 51 15.31 10.90 7.60
CA ASP A 51 15.51 12.26 7.08
C ASP A 51 16.98 12.71 7.25
#